data_AF-A0A928IPK8-F1
#
_entry.id   AF-A0A928IPK8-F1
#
_cell.length_a   1.000
_cell.length_b   1.000
_cell.length_c   1.000
_cell.angle_alpha   90.00
_cell.angle_beta   90.00
_cell.angle_gamma   90.00
#
_symmetry.space_group_name_H-M   'P 1'
#
loop_
_entity.id
_entity.type
_entity.pdbx_description
1 polymer ?
#
loop_
_entity_poly.entity_id
_entity_poly.type
_entity_poly.pdbx_seq_one_letter_code
_entity_poly.pdbx_strand_id
1 'polypeptide(L)'
;MADKFLLSVKKFAGLDQRAGCSSTAEAFPTLTNFRVNQSGHLEKRGGYGLIYEGVGGKVTQLWNKSGKVFAARRRTAFRLEDEKFVALGDADSDVTGFFEFYDRVYALGGNIYHADLEYLQPVKGYTPIVATACSPDGAGTLYEKVNLINPNRRVQFNGDGKSLVYTLPETNIYLISDIKINGIHKSSGFSFHTSSNTVEFEEAPPEGINNVEIKYCVHENSEESAMIYKCRFATVFENRLFLYGNPDYPNYVFHSETANGIPSAEYFTPMGYHVFDKPVSSLVSCYNRLLMFCEDCAYYTYSELKTDSLGRTYASFPLFELNAGKGSLAKGNMPTCNNEPITLCDDGINRWRSTSIADERTAMPFSERVYKHIAVLKEHKDELVIINRKARSELWFAVDTGVLIYNYAADCFYYYAIPHVSALCEHGEGVLLGIGTNIYLHSDSYTDDNGEQIKAEFATPYCTFGAPYSLKNLNGAGLSVESGGELLGNLRVQRGNLTEEQALSERFVLPAMEQDGCRLVRCRLHLKRFYSCKLVFYTYSPKLCITELCLFGKQLTGFTRNN
;
A
#
# COMPACT_ATOMS: atom_id res chain seq x y z
N MET A 1 57.61 -13.64 -5.68
CA MET A 1 57.09 -13.32 -7.03
C MET A 1 55.69 -12.74 -6.79
N ALA A 2 55.46 -11.44 -6.97
CA ALA A 2 54.19 -10.84 -6.53
C ALA A 2 53.05 -11.18 -7.50
N ASP A 3 52.02 -11.88 -7.04
CA ASP A 3 50.87 -12.28 -7.85
C ASP A 3 50.01 -11.05 -8.17
N LYS A 4 49.69 -10.84 -9.45
CA LYS A 4 48.80 -9.76 -9.88
C LYS A 4 47.35 -10.18 -9.61
N PHE A 5 46.54 -9.24 -9.15
CA PHE A 5 45.08 -9.42 -9.07
C PHE A 5 44.36 -8.38 -9.93
N LEU A 6 43.22 -8.78 -10.48
CA LEU A 6 42.23 -7.94 -11.14
C LEU A 6 40.86 -8.33 -10.60
N LEU A 7 40.18 -7.40 -9.94
CA LEU A 7 38.77 -7.49 -9.63
C LEU A 7 38.03 -6.67 -10.68
N SER A 8 37.08 -7.28 -11.38
CA SER A 8 36.19 -6.60 -12.33
C SER A 8 34.75 -6.98 -11.97
N VAL A 9 33.91 -5.98 -11.77
CA VAL A 9 32.48 -6.10 -11.46
C VAL A 9 31.71 -5.48 -12.59
N LYS A 10 30.90 -6.29 -13.28
CA LYS A 10 30.06 -5.86 -14.42
C LYS A 10 28.55 -5.98 -14.15
N LYS A 11 28.20 -6.68 -13.06
CA LYS A 11 26.84 -6.80 -12.57
C LYS A 11 26.83 -6.46 -11.09
N PHE A 12 26.09 -5.42 -10.73
CA PHE A 12 25.95 -4.98 -9.35
C PHE A 12 24.77 -5.70 -8.69
N ALA A 13 24.95 -6.13 -7.44
CA ALA A 13 23.96 -6.82 -6.63
C ALA A 13 23.14 -5.87 -5.74
N GLY A 14 23.40 -4.55 -5.83
CA GLY A 14 22.69 -3.52 -5.08
C GLY A 14 23.13 -3.42 -3.61
N LEU A 15 22.22 -2.95 -2.75
CA LEU A 15 22.46 -2.69 -1.34
C LEU A 15 22.48 -4.00 -0.53
N ASP A 16 23.62 -4.28 0.14
CA ASP A 16 23.75 -5.31 1.17
C ASP A 16 24.58 -4.76 2.34
N GLN A 17 23.90 -4.41 3.43
CA GLN A 17 24.46 -3.83 4.64
C GLN A 17 25.25 -4.84 5.49
N ARG A 18 25.17 -6.14 5.17
CA ARG A 18 26.00 -7.18 5.80
C ARG A 18 27.37 -7.29 5.12
N ALA A 19 27.54 -6.73 3.92
CA ALA A 19 28.78 -6.73 3.16
C ALA A 19 29.83 -5.77 3.76
N GLY A 20 30.29 -6.04 4.98
CA GLY A 20 31.35 -5.28 5.64
C GLY A 20 32.73 -5.54 5.03
N CYS A 21 33.04 -6.81 4.75
CA CYS A 21 34.31 -7.28 4.19
C CYS A 21 34.04 -8.46 3.25
N SER A 22 34.60 -8.44 2.03
CA SER A 22 34.30 -9.45 0.99
C SER A 22 35.49 -9.68 0.06
N SER A 23 35.52 -10.81 -0.63
CA SER A 23 36.43 -11.06 -1.76
C SER A 23 35.97 -10.38 -3.06
N THR A 24 34.67 -10.05 -3.15
CA THR A 24 34.03 -9.38 -4.30
C THR A 24 33.60 -7.95 -3.97
N ALA A 25 33.18 -7.18 -4.97
CA ALA A 25 32.67 -5.81 -4.82
C ALA A 25 31.34 -5.59 -5.55
N GLU A 26 30.53 -6.65 -5.69
CA GLU A 26 29.25 -6.62 -6.43
C GLU A 26 28.12 -6.00 -5.62
N ALA A 27 28.09 -6.24 -4.30
CA ALA A 27 27.10 -5.68 -3.37
C ALA A 27 27.70 -4.54 -2.55
N PHE A 28 26.86 -3.58 -2.16
CA PHE A 28 27.30 -2.34 -1.53
C PHE A 28 26.74 -2.19 -0.10
N PRO A 29 27.57 -2.02 0.95
CA PRO A 29 27.09 -1.62 2.28
C PRO A 29 26.47 -0.23 2.34
N THR A 30 26.70 0.61 1.32
CA THR A 30 26.13 1.96 1.18
C THR A 30 25.75 2.15 -0.28
N LEU A 31 24.48 2.47 -0.55
CA LEU A 31 23.94 2.71 -1.88
C LEU A 31 22.75 3.67 -1.78
N THR A 32 22.96 4.93 -2.14
CA THR A 32 21.97 6.01 -1.99
C THR A 32 21.83 6.77 -3.30
N ASN A 33 20.58 6.97 -3.75
CA ASN A 33 20.22 7.67 -4.98
C ASN A 33 20.80 7.04 -6.26
N PHE A 34 21.09 5.74 -6.19
CA PHE A 34 21.39 4.90 -7.34
C PHE A 34 20.41 3.73 -7.39
N ARG A 35 20.16 3.19 -8.58
CA ARG A 35 19.43 1.94 -8.82
C ARG A 35 20.30 0.97 -9.60
N VAL A 36 19.98 -0.33 -9.50
CA VAL A 36 20.50 -1.34 -10.43
C VAL A 36 19.50 -1.49 -11.57
N ASN A 37 19.91 -1.20 -12.80
CA ASN A 37 19.05 -1.31 -13.96
C ASN A 37 18.95 -2.77 -14.47
N GLN A 38 18.15 -3.02 -15.51
CA GLN A 38 17.93 -4.36 -16.05
C GLN A 38 19.21 -5.03 -16.60
N SER A 39 20.21 -4.25 -17.02
CA SER A 39 21.52 -4.75 -17.47
C SER A 39 22.45 -5.10 -16.30
N GLY A 40 22.06 -4.79 -15.06
CA GLY A 40 22.88 -4.94 -13.87
C GLY A 40 23.87 -3.80 -13.66
N HIS A 41 23.69 -2.67 -14.36
CA HIS A 41 24.51 -1.46 -14.22
C HIS A 41 23.99 -0.56 -13.10
N LEU A 42 24.87 0.29 -12.56
CA LEU A 42 24.51 1.24 -11.51
C LEU A 42 24.15 2.60 -12.11
N GLU A 43 22.90 3.00 -12.00
CA GLU A 43 22.36 4.21 -12.61
C GLU A 43 21.90 5.19 -11.54
N LYS A 44 22.28 6.47 -11.66
CA LYS A 44 21.77 7.53 -10.78
C LYS A 44 20.26 7.65 -10.96
N ARG A 45 19.51 7.79 -9.88
CA ARG A 45 18.05 7.98 -9.95
C ARG A 45 17.69 9.29 -10.67
N GLY A 46 16.48 9.32 -11.24
CA GLY A 46 15.82 10.56 -11.62
C GLY A 46 15.40 11.41 -10.42
N GLY A 47 14.97 12.62 -10.71
CA GLY A 47 14.49 13.60 -9.75
C GLY A 47 12.97 13.66 -9.64
N TYR A 48 12.46 14.75 -9.07
CA TYR A 48 11.03 15.05 -9.05
C TYR A 48 10.76 16.53 -9.29
N GLY A 49 9.64 16.84 -9.93
CA GLY A 49 9.19 18.21 -10.18
C GLY A 49 7.80 18.47 -9.60
N LEU A 50 7.53 19.73 -9.22
CA LEU A 50 6.24 20.14 -8.68
C LEU A 50 5.13 19.98 -9.73
N ILE A 51 4.04 19.28 -9.38
CA ILE A 51 2.83 19.17 -10.21
C ILE A 51 1.70 20.01 -9.61
N TYR A 52 1.63 20.04 -8.29
CA TYR A 52 0.58 20.79 -7.59
C TYR A 52 1.14 21.41 -6.32
N GLU A 53 0.97 22.73 -6.23
CA GLU A 53 1.23 23.50 -5.02
C GLU A 53 -0.06 23.60 -4.20
N GLY A 54 -0.06 22.99 -3.02
CA GLY A 54 -1.20 23.05 -2.10
C GLY A 54 -1.01 24.14 -1.05
N VAL A 55 -2.11 24.77 -0.62
CA VAL A 55 -2.10 25.77 0.46
C VAL A 55 -2.54 25.13 1.78
N GLY A 56 -1.59 24.91 2.72
CA GLY A 56 -1.82 24.38 4.07
C GLY A 56 -1.92 22.85 4.14
N GLY A 57 -1.63 22.25 5.31
CA GLY A 57 -1.78 20.82 5.69
C GLY A 57 -1.01 19.76 4.87
N LYS A 58 -0.57 18.68 5.52
CA LYS A 58 0.19 17.58 4.89
C LYS A 58 -0.70 16.75 3.94
N VAL A 59 -0.24 16.44 2.72
CA VAL A 59 -0.89 15.47 1.83
C VAL A 59 -0.83 14.09 2.50
N THR A 60 -1.98 13.48 2.76
CA THR A 60 -2.07 12.21 3.50
C THR A 60 -2.44 11.04 2.63
N GLN A 61 -3.06 11.28 1.47
CA GLN A 61 -3.50 10.24 0.55
C GLN A 61 -3.18 10.62 -0.89
N LEU A 62 -2.69 9.65 -1.63
CA LEU A 62 -2.56 9.67 -3.08
C LEU A 62 -3.02 8.30 -3.57
N TRP A 63 -3.91 8.30 -4.54
CA TRP A 63 -4.49 7.08 -5.07
C TRP A 63 -4.63 7.21 -6.58
N ASN A 64 -4.29 6.15 -7.30
CA ASN A 64 -4.51 6.05 -8.73
C ASN A 64 -5.03 4.68 -9.08
N LYS A 65 -6.12 4.64 -9.85
CA LYS A 65 -6.62 3.45 -10.50
C LYS A 65 -7.19 3.80 -11.87
N SER A 66 -6.77 3.07 -12.89
CA SER A 66 -7.28 3.23 -14.26
C SER A 66 -7.20 4.68 -14.78
N GLY A 67 -6.15 5.42 -14.38
CA GLY A 67 -5.93 6.82 -14.76
C GLY A 67 -6.69 7.85 -13.93
N LYS A 68 -7.62 7.42 -13.05
CA LYS A 68 -8.30 8.32 -12.11
C LYS A 68 -7.40 8.56 -10.90
N VAL A 69 -6.92 9.78 -10.74
CA VAL A 69 -6.03 10.15 -9.62
C VAL A 69 -6.78 10.99 -8.61
N PHE A 70 -6.67 10.59 -7.35
CA PHE A 70 -7.24 11.29 -6.20
C PHE A 70 -6.16 11.59 -5.17
N ALA A 71 -6.33 12.69 -4.46
CA ALA A 71 -5.50 13.07 -3.34
C ALA A 71 -6.38 13.46 -2.15
N ALA A 72 -5.83 13.39 -0.95
CA ALA A 72 -6.47 14.01 0.19
C ALA A 72 -5.50 14.69 1.13
N ARG A 73 -6.05 15.66 1.85
CA ARG A 73 -5.38 16.40 2.90
C ARG A 73 -6.38 16.67 4.01
N ARG A 74 -6.12 16.09 5.20
CA ARG A 74 -7.10 16.11 6.30
C ARG A 74 -8.46 15.68 5.75
N ARG A 75 -9.50 16.49 5.97
CA ARG A 75 -10.88 16.25 5.54
C ARG A 75 -11.13 16.48 4.06
N THR A 76 -10.27 17.23 3.36
CA THR A 76 -10.53 17.64 1.98
C THR A 76 -10.04 16.59 0.98
N ALA A 77 -10.92 16.14 0.08
CA ALA A 77 -10.59 15.28 -1.05
C ALA A 77 -10.41 16.09 -2.34
N PHE A 78 -9.51 15.64 -3.21
CA PHE A 78 -9.21 16.27 -4.50
C PHE A 78 -9.16 15.22 -5.61
N ARG A 79 -9.51 15.62 -6.84
CA ARG A 79 -9.37 14.83 -8.06
C ARG A 79 -8.44 15.55 -9.03
N LEU A 80 -7.58 14.80 -9.72
CA LEU A 80 -6.77 15.34 -10.81
C LEU A 80 -7.63 15.50 -12.08
N GLU A 81 -7.69 16.70 -12.61
CA GLU A 81 -8.38 17.10 -13.84
C GLU A 81 -7.49 18.05 -14.62
N ASP A 82 -7.24 17.79 -15.91
CA ASP A 82 -6.42 18.63 -16.79
C ASP A 82 -5.11 19.10 -16.11
N GLU A 83 -4.38 18.14 -15.54
CA GLU A 83 -3.10 18.32 -14.84
C GLU A 83 -3.17 19.15 -13.54
N LYS A 84 -4.37 19.39 -13.00
CA LYS A 84 -4.60 20.15 -11.76
C LYS A 84 -5.47 19.39 -10.78
N PHE A 85 -5.18 19.51 -9.49
CA PHE A 85 -6.06 18.97 -8.45
C PHE A 85 -7.21 19.93 -8.16
N VAL A 86 -8.43 19.46 -8.37
CA VAL A 86 -9.69 20.15 -8.08
C VAL A 86 -10.28 19.60 -6.79
N ALA A 87 -10.71 20.48 -5.88
CA ALA A 87 -11.31 20.07 -4.61
C ALA A 87 -12.73 19.52 -4.81
N LEU A 88 -13.01 18.35 -4.23
CA LEU A 88 -14.33 17.73 -4.23
C LEU A 88 -15.19 18.17 -3.03
N GLY A 89 -14.55 18.66 -1.97
CA GLY A 89 -15.19 19.06 -0.72
C GLY A 89 -14.57 18.37 0.50
N ASP A 90 -15.16 18.64 1.66
CA ASP A 90 -14.72 18.10 2.95
C ASP A 90 -15.58 16.90 3.37
N ALA A 91 -14.91 15.87 3.90
CA ALA A 91 -15.51 14.76 4.62
C ALA A 91 -15.76 15.12 6.11
N ASP A 92 -16.43 14.24 6.84
CA ASP A 92 -16.75 14.43 8.27
C ASP A 92 -15.51 14.32 9.17
N SER A 93 -14.53 13.52 8.77
CA SER A 93 -13.22 13.39 9.40
C SER A 93 -12.11 13.31 8.33
N ASP A 94 -10.86 13.14 8.77
CA ASP A 94 -9.74 13.07 7.85
C ASP A 94 -9.95 11.93 6.85
N VAL A 95 -9.73 12.21 5.56
CA VAL A 95 -9.81 11.21 4.51
C VAL A 95 -8.63 10.25 4.68
N THR A 96 -8.95 8.97 4.87
CA THR A 96 -8.01 7.91 5.23
C THR A 96 -7.70 6.95 4.09
N GLY A 97 -8.47 7.01 3.02
CA GLY A 97 -8.21 6.21 1.83
C GLY A 97 -9.24 6.43 0.74
N PHE A 98 -8.87 6.02 -0.47
CA PHE A 98 -9.73 5.91 -1.62
C PHE A 98 -9.77 4.45 -2.08
N PHE A 99 -10.89 4.02 -2.65
CA PHE A 99 -11.02 2.70 -3.24
C PHE A 99 -11.98 2.70 -4.42
N GLU A 100 -11.75 1.77 -5.34
CA GLU A 100 -12.67 1.48 -6.44
C GLU A 100 -13.51 0.26 -6.05
N PHE A 101 -14.82 0.34 -6.26
CA PHE A 101 -15.71 -0.80 -6.14
C PHE A 101 -16.64 -0.81 -7.35
N TYR A 102 -16.45 -1.79 -8.22
CA TYR A 102 -16.98 -1.78 -9.59
C TYR A 102 -16.58 -0.50 -10.32
N ASP A 103 -17.53 0.23 -10.93
CA ASP A 103 -17.25 1.40 -11.77
C ASP A 103 -17.25 2.72 -10.98
N ARG A 104 -17.33 2.63 -9.65
CA ARG A 104 -17.43 3.78 -8.73
C ARG A 104 -16.16 3.94 -7.90
N VAL A 105 -15.82 5.19 -7.59
CA VAL A 105 -14.72 5.52 -6.69
C VAL A 105 -15.26 6.14 -5.43
N TYR A 106 -14.78 5.66 -4.29
CA TYR A 106 -15.20 6.07 -2.97
C TYR A 106 -14.04 6.62 -2.15
N ALA A 107 -14.36 7.44 -1.15
CA ALA A 107 -13.44 7.92 -0.12
C ALA A 107 -13.95 7.52 1.28
N LEU A 108 -13.01 7.21 2.18
CA LEU A 108 -13.28 6.97 3.60
C LEU A 108 -12.86 8.20 4.41
N GLY A 109 -13.77 8.77 5.19
CA GLY A 109 -13.49 9.97 5.99
C GLY A 109 -14.54 10.26 7.06
N GLY A 110 -14.85 9.30 7.93
CA GLY A 110 -15.92 9.45 8.93
C GLY A 110 -17.32 9.16 8.37
N ASN A 111 -17.37 8.82 7.09
CA ASN A 111 -18.45 8.24 6.33
C ASN A 111 -17.82 7.54 5.10
N ILE A 112 -18.63 6.84 4.31
CA ILE A 112 -18.26 6.44 2.95
C ILE A 112 -18.81 7.51 2.00
N TYR A 113 -17.97 8.02 1.10
CA TYR A 113 -18.36 9.06 0.16
C TYR A 113 -18.17 8.60 -1.27
N HIS A 114 -19.08 8.99 -2.17
CA HIS A 114 -18.82 8.99 -3.60
C HIS A 114 -17.81 10.09 -3.94
N ALA A 115 -16.68 9.70 -4.51
CA ALA A 115 -15.62 10.60 -4.97
C ALA A 115 -15.60 10.75 -6.50
N ASP A 116 -16.35 9.92 -7.22
CA ASP A 116 -16.47 9.96 -8.68
C ASP A 116 -17.47 10.99 -9.22
N LEU A 117 -18.18 11.70 -8.35
CA LEU A 117 -19.13 12.76 -8.70
C LEU A 117 -18.46 14.14 -8.79
N GLU A 118 -19.22 15.18 -9.08
CA GLU A 118 -18.71 16.57 -9.12
C GLU A 118 -18.22 17.04 -7.74
N TYR A 119 -18.93 16.64 -6.68
CA TYR A 119 -18.59 16.92 -5.30
C TYR A 119 -18.61 15.65 -4.46
N LEU A 120 -17.90 15.66 -3.35
CA LEU A 120 -17.89 14.57 -2.38
C LEU A 120 -19.29 14.43 -1.77
N GLN A 121 -19.93 13.27 -1.95
CA GLN A 121 -21.30 13.02 -1.46
C GLN A 121 -21.35 11.81 -0.54
N PRO A 122 -21.92 11.91 0.68
CA PRO A 122 -22.03 10.77 1.58
C PRO A 122 -22.96 9.70 1.00
N VAL A 123 -22.56 8.45 1.15
CA VAL A 123 -23.35 7.28 0.79
C VAL A 123 -24.57 7.20 1.72
N LYS A 124 -25.77 7.17 1.15
CA LYS A 124 -27.02 7.10 1.94
C LYS A 124 -27.35 5.70 2.48
N GLY A 125 -26.69 4.67 1.94
CA GLY A 125 -26.93 3.27 2.26
C GLY A 125 -28.18 2.69 1.56
N TYR A 126 -28.15 1.38 1.27
CA TYR A 126 -29.31 0.65 0.77
C TYR A 126 -30.42 0.55 1.83
N THR A 127 -31.69 0.70 1.42
CA THR A 127 -32.86 0.49 2.30
C THR A 127 -33.39 -0.94 2.10
N PRO A 128 -33.12 -1.88 3.02
CA PRO A 128 -33.50 -3.28 2.86
C PRO A 128 -35.01 -3.51 3.00
N ILE A 129 -35.52 -4.51 2.29
CA ILE A 129 -36.85 -5.08 2.48
C ILE A 129 -36.75 -6.15 3.58
N VAL A 130 -37.06 -5.80 4.82
CA VAL A 130 -36.84 -6.67 5.99
C VAL A 130 -37.88 -7.79 6.09
N ALA A 131 -39.08 -7.56 5.57
CA ALA A 131 -40.13 -8.56 5.48
C ALA A 131 -40.95 -8.41 4.18
N THR A 132 -41.41 -9.53 3.65
CA THR A 132 -42.16 -9.63 2.39
C THR A 132 -43.30 -10.63 2.52
N ALA A 133 -44.25 -10.58 1.59
CA ALA A 133 -45.48 -11.38 1.59
C ALA A 133 -46.25 -11.26 2.91
N CYS A 134 -46.21 -10.08 3.53
CA CYS A 134 -46.89 -9.83 4.79
C CYS A 134 -48.40 -9.70 4.57
N SER A 135 -49.23 -10.37 5.37
CA SER A 135 -50.65 -10.03 5.49
C SER A 135 -50.83 -8.73 6.29
N PRO A 136 -52.00 -8.06 6.20
CA PRO A 136 -52.25 -6.82 6.94
C PRO A 136 -52.05 -6.93 8.46
N ASP A 137 -52.20 -8.11 9.05
CA ASP A 137 -51.93 -8.35 10.48
C ASP A 137 -50.42 -8.39 10.84
N GLY A 138 -49.52 -8.31 9.85
CA GLY A 138 -48.07 -8.31 10.02
C GLY A 138 -47.40 -9.67 9.84
N ALA A 139 -48.16 -10.77 9.67
CA ALA A 139 -47.59 -12.09 9.46
C ALA A 139 -46.99 -12.22 8.05
N GLY A 140 -45.72 -12.61 7.94
CA GLY A 140 -45.04 -12.73 6.64
C GLY A 140 -43.69 -13.42 6.76
N THR A 141 -42.83 -13.25 5.74
CA THR A 141 -41.51 -13.89 5.70
C THR A 141 -40.39 -12.85 5.86
N LEU A 142 -39.48 -13.06 6.80
CA LEU A 142 -38.26 -12.26 6.92
C LEU A 142 -37.43 -12.39 5.63
N TYR A 143 -36.95 -11.28 5.09
CA TYR A 143 -36.30 -11.26 3.79
C TYR A 143 -34.84 -10.81 3.87
N GLU A 144 -34.58 -9.50 3.83
CA GLU A 144 -33.23 -8.93 3.98
C GLU A 144 -32.92 -8.59 5.45
N LYS A 145 -31.63 -8.50 5.78
CA LYS A 145 -31.19 -8.02 7.08
C LYS A 145 -31.22 -6.49 7.09
N VAL A 146 -31.24 -5.89 8.28
CA VAL A 146 -31.14 -4.43 8.43
C VAL A 146 -29.75 -3.94 7.96
N ASN A 147 -29.68 -2.69 7.53
CA ASN A 147 -28.44 -2.05 7.12
C ASN A 147 -27.92 -1.14 8.24
N LEU A 148 -26.67 -1.35 8.69
CA LEU A 148 -26.06 -0.57 9.76
C LEU A 148 -25.89 0.91 9.39
N ILE A 149 -25.77 1.21 8.10
CA ILE A 149 -25.53 2.57 7.61
C ILE A 149 -26.79 3.27 7.06
N ASN A 150 -27.96 2.62 7.13
CA ASN A 150 -29.23 3.24 6.76
C ASN A 150 -30.34 2.88 7.77
N PRO A 151 -30.93 3.86 8.48
CA PRO A 151 -31.97 3.62 9.47
C PRO A 151 -33.32 3.23 8.84
N ASN A 152 -33.49 3.43 7.52
CA ASN A 152 -34.73 3.12 6.85
C ASN A 152 -34.83 1.63 6.53
N ARG A 153 -36.06 1.12 6.61
CA ARG A 153 -36.43 -0.25 6.30
C ARG A 153 -37.69 -0.23 5.44
N ARG A 154 -37.88 -1.28 4.64
CA ARG A 154 -39.09 -1.49 3.83
C ARG A 154 -39.75 -2.80 4.22
N VAL A 155 -41.08 -2.80 4.20
CA VAL A 155 -41.89 -4.02 4.32
C VAL A 155 -42.89 -4.04 3.18
N GLN A 156 -43.08 -5.23 2.61
CA GLN A 156 -44.03 -5.47 1.54
C GLN A 156 -45.20 -6.31 2.03
N PHE A 157 -46.39 -5.79 1.85
CA PHE A 157 -47.65 -6.44 2.20
C PHE A 157 -48.42 -6.86 0.96
N ASN A 158 -49.15 -7.96 1.10
CA ASN A 158 -50.20 -8.35 0.19
C ASN A 158 -51.48 -7.63 0.62
N GLY A 159 -51.94 -6.68 -0.19
CA GLY A 159 -53.26 -6.08 -0.01
C GLY A 159 -54.34 -7.14 -0.19
N ASP A 160 -55.43 -7.03 0.58
CA ASP A 160 -56.57 -7.97 0.55
C ASP A 160 -57.87 -7.31 0.06
N GLY A 161 -57.83 -6.03 -0.32
CA GLY A 161 -58.99 -5.24 -0.73
C GLY A 161 -59.98 -4.91 0.38
N LYS A 162 -59.66 -5.21 1.65
CA LYS A 162 -60.61 -5.11 2.78
C LYS A 162 -60.01 -4.45 4.02
N SER A 163 -58.80 -4.84 4.39
CA SER A 163 -58.13 -4.37 5.59
C SER A 163 -57.70 -2.92 5.43
N LEU A 164 -57.99 -2.10 6.44
CA LEU A 164 -57.53 -0.72 6.53
C LEU A 164 -56.24 -0.61 7.36
N VAL A 165 -56.03 -1.52 8.30
CA VAL A 165 -54.92 -1.47 9.27
C VAL A 165 -53.86 -2.49 8.90
N TYR A 166 -52.61 -2.02 8.79
CA TYR A 166 -51.43 -2.81 8.45
C TYR A 166 -50.42 -2.74 9.59
N THR A 167 -50.12 -3.87 10.23
CA THR A 167 -49.19 -3.96 11.36
C THR A 167 -47.76 -4.12 10.87
N LEU A 168 -46.87 -3.21 11.29
CA LEU A 168 -45.44 -3.28 10.95
C LEU A 168 -44.72 -4.31 11.86
N PRO A 169 -43.68 -5.01 11.35
CA PRO A 169 -43.04 -6.13 12.04
C PRO A 169 -42.11 -5.72 13.20
N GLU A 170 -41.80 -4.43 13.34
CA GLU A 170 -40.81 -3.93 14.29
C GLU A 170 -41.38 -2.77 15.10
N THR A 171 -41.26 -2.79 16.42
CA THR A 171 -41.73 -1.71 17.29
C THR A 171 -40.74 -0.53 17.36
N ASN A 172 -41.15 0.58 17.98
CA ASN A 172 -40.34 1.81 18.15
C ASN A 172 -39.92 2.48 16.83
N ILE A 173 -40.82 2.46 15.84
CA ILE A 173 -40.62 3.18 14.58
C ILE A 173 -40.69 4.70 14.84
N TYR A 174 -39.69 5.42 14.35
CA TYR A 174 -39.59 6.87 14.47
C TYR A 174 -40.62 7.57 13.58
N LEU A 175 -40.64 7.22 12.28
CA LEU A 175 -41.60 7.77 11.33
C LEU A 175 -41.80 6.86 10.12
N ILE A 176 -42.89 7.09 9.38
CA ILE A 176 -43.09 6.55 8.03
C ILE A 176 -42.45 7.51 7.02
N SER A 177 -41.51 6.99 6.23
CA SER A 177 -40.72 7.77 5.29
C SER A 177 -41.35 7.81 3.90
N ASP A 178 -42.02 6.74 3.49
CA ASP A 178 -42.63 6.60 2.15
C ASP A 178 -43.65 5.45 2.18
N ILE A 179 -44.75 5.58 1.43
CA ILE A 179 -45.69 4.49 1.16
C ILE A 179 -45.94 4.41 -0.34
N LYS A 180 -45.91 3.19 -0.88
CA LYS A 180 -46.30 2.92 -2.27
C LYS A 180 -47.40 1.88 -2.33
N ILE A 181 -48.41 2.11 -3.17
CA ILE A 181 -49.44 1.14 -3.52
C ILE A 181 -49.34 0.89 -5.03
N ASN A 182 -49.18 -0.37 -5.44
CA ASN A 182 -48.89 -0.75 -6.83
C ASN A 182 -47.69 0.02 -7.43
N GLY A 183 -46.67 0.30 -6.60
CA GLY A 183 -45.49 1.07 -6.97
C GLY A 183 -45.68 2.60 -7.04
N ILE A 184 -46.90 3.11 -6.82
CA ILE A 184 -47.22 4.54 -6.88
C ILE A 184 -47.12 5.14 -5.48
N HIS A 185 -46.34 6.23 -5.35
CA HIS A 185 -46.20 6.98 -4.10
C HIS A 185 -47.55 7.52 -3.62
N LYS A 186 -47.85 7.29 -2.34
CA LYS A 186 -49.04 7.80 -1.66
C LYS A 186 -48.61 8.88 -0.68
N SER A 187 -48.99 10.13 -0.96
CA SER A 187 -48.62 11.30 -0.14
C SER A 187 -49.60 11.61 0.99
N SER A 188 -50.80 11.02 0.97
CA SER A 188 -51.88 11.24 1.96
C SER A 188 -52.86 10.05 1.96
N GLY A 189 -53.88 10.09 2.83
CA GLY A 189 -54.90 9.03 2.91
C GLY A 189 -54.47 7.82 3.75
N PHE A 190 -53.58 8.06 4.70
CA PHE A 190 -53.14 7.11 5.72
C PHE A 190 -52.71 7.84 6.99
N SER A 191 -52.73 7.13 8.12
CA SER A 191 -52.23 7.58 9.42
C SER A 191 -51.31 6.52 10.01
N PHE A 192 -50.22 6.93 10.67
CA PHE A 192 -49.34 6.03 11.41
C PHE A 192 -49.61 6.14 12.91
N HIS A 193 -49.91 5.01 13.54
CA HIS A 193 -50.19 4.91 14.96
C HIS A 193 -49.00 4.29 15.68
N THR A 194 -48.16 5.13 16.28
CA THR A 194 -46.90 4.70 16.90
C THR A 194 -47.10 3.72 18.06
N SER A 195 -48.20 3.84 18.83
CA SER A 195 -48.47 2.98 19.99
C SER A 195 -48.82 1.54 19.63
N SER A 196 -49.54 1.33 18.52
CA SER A 196 -49.90 0.02 17.99
C SER A 196 -48.97 -0.45 16.87
N ASN A 197 -48.08 0.40 16.41
CA ASN A 197 -47.17 0.15 15.30
C ASN A 197 -47.89 -0.23 14.00
N THR A 198 -48.98 0.48 13.72
CA THR A 198 -49.85 0.21 12.58
C THR A 198 -49.94 1.42 11.65
N VAL A 199 -50.05 1.15 10.35
CA VAL A 199 -50.47 2.13 9.35
C VAL A 199 -51.93 1.85 9.01
N GLU A 200 -52.79 2.85 9.20
CA GLU A 200 -54.21 2.79 8.85
C GLU A 200 -54.46 3.60 7.59
N PHE A 201 -55.03 2.98 6.57
CA PHE A 201 -55.44 3.63 5.32
C PHE A 201 -56.90 4.09 5.42
N GLU A 202 -57.22 5.23 4.81
CA GLU A 202 -58.62 5.70 4.69
C GLU A 202 -59.45 4.82 3.75
N GLU A 203 -58.78 4.22 2.74
CA GLU A 203 -59.35 3.29 1.78
C GLU A 203 -58.49 2.02 1.74
N ALA A 204 -59.15 0.86 1.73
CA ALA A 204 -58.45 -0.43 1.72
C ALA A 204 -57.58 -0.55 0.47
N PRO A 205 -56.26 -0.82 0.60
CA PRO A 205 -55.42 -1.10 -0.55
C PRO A 205 -55.97 -2.27 -1.37
N PRO A 206 -55.89 -2.21 -2.71
CA PRO A 206 -56.44 -3.25 -3.58
C PRO A 206 -55.76 -4.60 -3.34
N GLU A 207 -56.47 -5.68 -3.69
CA GLU A 207 -55.92 -7.04 -3.62
C GLU A 207 -54.69 -7.17 -4.53
N GLY A 208 -53.58 -7.68 -4.01
CA GLY A 208 -52.35 -7.84 -4.77
C GLY A 208 -51.21 -8.46 -3.97
N ILE A 209 -50.16 -8.92 -4.66
CA ILE A 209 -48.98 -9.52 -4.04
C ILE A 209 -47.90 -8.45 -3.90
N ASN A 210 -47.37 -8.25 -2.68
CA ASN A 210 -46.32 -7.27 -2.37
C ASN A 210 -46.61 -5.88 -2.94
N ASN A 211 -47.89 -5.53 -3.08
CA ASN A 211 -48.32 -4.33 -3.77
C ASN A 211 -48.38 -3.11 -2.85
N VAL A 212 -48.38 -3.31 -1.54
CA VAL A 212 -48.27 -2.24 -0.54
C VAL A 212 -46.86 -2.28 0.05
N GLU A 213 -46.03 -1.31 -0.31
CA GLU A 213 -44.68 -1.14 0.26
C GLU A 213 -44.70 0.02 1.25
N ILE A 214 -44.38 -0.25 2.51
CA ILE A 214 -44.26 0.76 3.55
C ILE A 214 -42.78 0.89 3.91
N LYS A 215 -42.22 2.09 3.72
CA LYS A 215 -40.88 2.46 4.15
C LYS A 215 -40.97 3.26 5.43
N TYR A 216 -40.20 2.87 6.43
CA TYR A 216 -40.17 3.54 7.72
C TYR A 216 -38.75 3.69 8.23
N CYS A 217 -38.56 4.65 9.13
CA CYS A 217 -37.30 4.96 9.77
C CYS A 217 -37.39 4.56 11.25
N VAL A 218 -36.38 3.87 11.78
CA VAL A 218 -36.37 3.44 13.19
C VAL A 218 -35.66 4.43 14.14
N HIS A 219 -34.86 5.35 13.62
CA HIS A 219 -34.19 6.42 14.38
C HIS A 219 -33.60 7.48 13.42
N GLU A 220 -33.38 8.70 13.90
CA GLU A 220 -32.69 9.74 13.10
C GLU A 220 -31.20 9.43 12.89
N ASN A 221 -30.52 8.98 13.96
CA ASN A 221 -29.09 8.65 13.95
C ASN A 221 -28.88 7.32 14.68
N SER A 222 -28.00 6.46 14.15
CA SER A 222 -27.55 5.26 14.85
C SER A 222 -26.07 5.31 15.13
N GLU A 223 -25.74 5.01 16.39
CA GLU A 223 -24.36 4.79 16.83
C GLU A 223 -23.73 3.56 16.13
N GLU A 224 -24.55 2.60 15.70
CA GLU A 224 -24.08 1.39 14.99
C GLU A 224 -23.48 1.73 13.62
N SER A 225 -23.93 2.81 12.98
CA SER A 225 -23.33 3.28 11.72
C SER A 225 -21.85 3.66 11.89
N ALA A 226 -21.46 4.09 13.10
CA ALA A 226 -20.08 4.42 13.43
C ALA A 226 -19.15 3.20 13.40
N MET A 227 -19.69 1.97 13.52
CA MET A 227 -18.91 0.74 13.33
C MET A 227 -18.32 0.68 11.91
N ILE A 228 -19.08 1.17 10.91
CA ILE A 228 -18.69 1.17 9.51
C ILE A 228 -17.99 2.48 9.12
N TYR A 229 -18.59 3.62 9.47
CA TYR A 229 -18.13 4.93 9.02
C TYR A 229 -16.78 5.38 9.57
N LYS A 230 -16.34 4.81 10.70
CA LYS A 230 -15.01 5.06 11.28
C LYS A 230 -13.94 4.08 10.78
N CYS A 231 -14.27 3.10 9.93
CA CYS A 231 -13.26 2.27 9.27
C CYS A 231 -12.34 3.14 8.40
N ARG A 232 -11.04 2.81 8.41
CA ARG A 232 -9.99 3.62 7.77
C ARG A 232 -9.41 2.98 6.52
N PHE A 233 -9.70 1.69 6.29
CA PHE A 233 -9.15 0.92 5.20
C PHE A 233 -10.22 0.07 4.53
N ALA A 234 -10.03 -0.17 3.23
CA ALA A 234 -10.97 -0.89 2.38
C ALA A 234 -10.23 -1.87 1.46
N THR A 235 -10.70 -3.11 1.40
CA THR A 235 -10.20 -4.14 0.47
C THR A 235 -11.37 -4.79 -0.24
N VAL A 236 -11.28 -4.92 -1.57
CA VAL A 236 -12.28 -5.64 -2.37
C VAL A 236 -11.86 -7.10 -2.49
N PHE A 237 -12.80 -8.01 -2.25
CA PHE A 237 -12.60 -9.45 -2.40
C PHE A 237 -13.91 -10.14 -2.77
N GLU A 238 -13.90 -10.98 -3.81
CA GLU A 238 -15.06 -11.81 -4.24
C GLU A 238 -16.39 -11.05 -4.26
N ASN A 239 -16.42 -9.90 -4.96
CA ASN A 239 -17.60 -9.04 -5.10
C ASN A 239 -18.12 -8.45 -3.76
N ARG A 240 -17.29 -8.39 -2.73
CA ARG A 240 -17.59 -7.74 -1.45
C ARG A 240 -16.55 -6.69 -1.10
N LEU A 241 -17.00 -5.68 -0.39
CA LEU A 241 -16.15 -4.66 0.20
C LEU A 241 -15.88 -5.05 1.65
N PHE A 242 -14.62 -5.23 2.01
CA PHE A 242 -14.18 -5.44 3.38
C PHE A 242 -13.63 -4.14 3.96
N LEU A 243 -14.11 -3.74 5.13
CA LEU A 243 -13.72 -2.51 5.83
C LEU A 243 -13.13 -2.85 7.20
N TYR A 244 -12.05 -2.15 7.59
CA TYR A 244 -11.37 -2.38 8.85
C TYR A 244 -10.61 -1.13 9.35
N GLY A 245 -9.97 -1.24 10.51
CA GLY A 245 -9.19 -0.15 11.10
C GLY A 245 -10.03 0.92 11.81
N ASN A 246 -11.23 0.56 12.26
CA ASN A 246 -12.04 1.42 13.12
C ASN A 246 -11.36 1.57 14.49
N PRO A 247 -11.07 2.79 14.98
CA PRO A 247 -10.43 2.98 16.29
C PRO A 247 -11.20 2.40 17.48
N ASP A 248 -12.53 2.37 17.40
CA ASP A 248 -13.41 1.83 18.45
C ASP A 248 -13.60 0.31 18.34
N TYR A 249 -13.35 -0.25 17.14
CA TYR A 249 -13.46 -1.67 16.82
C TYR A 249 -12.21 -2.16 16.07
N PRO A 250 -11.01 -2.06 16.68
CA PRO A 250 -9.75 -2.27 15.97
C PRO A 250 -9.52 -3.72 15.54
N ASN A 251 -10.20 -4.67 16.18
CA ASN A 251 -10.15 -6.10 15.93
C ASN A 251 -11.34 -6.60 15.08
N TYR A 252 -12.05 -5.71 14.40
CA TYR A 252 -13.16 -6.06 13.51
C TYR A 252 -12.78 -5.87 12.04
N VAL A 253 -13.26 -6.79 11.21
CA VAL A 253 -13.32 -6.64 9.76
C VAL A 253 -14.77 -6.81 9.34
N PHE A 254 -15.38 -5.75 8.82
CA PHE A 254 -16.74 -5.77 8.30
C PHE A 254 -16.72 -6.11 6.83
N HIS A 255 -17.74 -6.79 6.33
CA HIS A 255 -17.93 -6.97 4.90
C HIS A 255 -19.33 -6.52 4.47
N SER A 256 -19.41 -6.01 3.25
CA SER A 256 -20.68 -5.63 2.67
C SER A 256 -21.53 -6.85 2.28
N GLU A 257 -22.78 -6.60 1.92
CA GLU A 257 -23.68 -7.57 1.32
C GLU A 257 -24.20 -7.10 -0.04
N THR A 258 -24.95 -7.99 -0.71
CA THR A 258 -25.66 -7.64 -1.94
C THR A 258 -26.94 -6.87 -1.63
N ALA A 259 -27.06 -5.65 -2.15
CA ALA A 259 -28.29 -4.88 -2.13
C ALA A 259 -29.20 -5.38 -3.25
N ASN A 260 -30.33 -6.01 -2.92
CA ASN A 260 -31.24 -6.61 -3.91
C ASN A 260 -30.51 -7.57 -4.89
N GLY A 261 -29.62 -8.40 -4.36
CA GLY A 261 -28.81 -9.33 -5.16
C GLY A 261 -27.63 -8.72 -5.93
N ILE A 262 -27.44 -7.39 -5.86
CA ILE A 262 -26.33 -6.69 -6.53
C ILE A 262 -25.26 -6.33 -5.50
N PRO A 263 -23.99 -6.70 -5.72
CA PRO A 263 -22.86 -6.26 -4.90
C PRO A 263 -22.87 -4.75 -4.65
N SER A 264 -22.74 -4.35 -3.39
CA SER A 264 -22.89 -2.94 -3.00
C SER A 264 -21.84 -2.52 -1.97
N ALA A 265 -21.38 -1.27 -2.06
CA ALA A 265 -20.61 -0.59 -1.02
C ALA A 265 -21.51 0.14 -0.01
N GLU A 266 -22.83 -0.09 -0.09
CA GLU A 266 -23.85 0.68 0.62
C GLU A 266 -24.68 -0.19 1.58
N TYR A 267 -24.32 -1.46 1.76
CA TYR A 267 -25.11 -2.40 2.55
C TYR A 267 -24.23 -3.25 3.46
N PHE A 268 -24.30 -2.98 4.77
CA PHE A 268 -23.55 -3.68 5.81
C PHE A 268 -24.51 -4.18 6.86
N THR A 269 -24.46 -5.47 7.19
CA THR A 269 -25.44 -6.08 8.10
C THR A 269 -24.85 -6.24 9.50
N PRO A 270 -25.68 -6.29 10.57
CA PRO A 270 -25.20 -6.44 11.93
C PRO A 270 -24.31 -7.66 12.19
N MET A 271 -24.38 -8.71 11.37
CA MET A 271 -23.57 -9.93 11.52
C MET A 271 -22.52 -10.09 10.40
N GLY A 272 -22.38 -9.09 9.52
CA GLY A 272 -21.45 -9.11 8.39
C GLY A 272 -20.04 -8.72 8.82
N TYR A 273 -19.43 -9.47 9.75
CA TYR A 273 -18.09 -9.19 10.25
C TYR A 273 -17.32 -10.43 10.71
N HIS A 274 -16.01 -10.24 10.85
CA HIS A 274 -15.12 -11.09 11.63
C HIS A 274 -14.57 -10.33 12.83
N VAL A 275 -14.38 -11.05 13.94
CA VAL A 275 -13.74 -10.55 15.15
C VAL A 275 -12.49 -11.35 15.39
N PHE A 276 -11.42 -10.64 15.71
CA PHE A 276 -10.10 -11.20 15.97
C PHE A 276 -9.72 -10.97 17.44
N ASP A 277 -8.79 -11.77 17.95
CA ASP A 277 -8.26 -11.59 19.30
C ASP A 277 -7.37 -10.33 19.42
N LYS A 278 -6.87 -9.84 18.29
CA LYS A 278 -5.94 -8.70 18.20
C LYS A 278 -6.38 -7.71 17.13
N PRO A 279 -5.94 -6.44 17.21
CA PRO A 279 -6.17 -5.45 16.17
C PRO A 279 -5.70 -5.92 14.79
N VAL A 280 -6.54 -5.72 13.79
CA VAL A 280 -6.22 -6.04 12.39
C VAL A 280 -5.39 -4.90 11.82
N SER A 281 -4.20 -5.23 11.33
CA SER A 281 -3.27 -4.27 10.74
C SER A 281 -3.48 -4.11 9.24
N SER A 282 -3.67 -5.20 8.50
CA SER A 282 -3.72 -5.15 7.04
C SER A 282 -4.50 -6.31 6.42
N LEU A 283 -5.01 -6.07 5.22
CA LEU A 283 -5.67 -7.06 4.38
C LEU A 283 -4.99 -7.15 3.01
N VAL A 284 -4.95 -8.36 2.43
CA VAL A 284 -4.46 -8.60 1.06
C VAL A 284 -5.35 -9.62 0.35
N SER A 285 -5.98 -9.20 -0.75
CA SER A 285 -6.61 -10.15 -1.68
C SER A 285 -5.55 -10.81 -2.55
N CYS A 286 -5.51 -12.14 -2.54
CA CYS A 286 -4.58 -12.93 -3.33
C CYS A 286 -5.25 -14.22 -3.82
N TYR A 287 -5.34 -14.40 -5.14
CA TYR A 287 -6.10 -15.49 -5.76
C TYR A 287 -7.57 -15.51 -5.26
N ASN A 288 -8.05 -16.66 -4.80
CA ASN A 288 -9.39 -16.85 -4.23
C ASN A 288 -9.39 -16.73 -2.70
N ARG A 289 -8.41 -16.04 -2.11
CA ARG A 289 -8.30 -15.83 -0.66
C ARG A 289 -8.14 -14.36 -0.33
N LEU A 290 -8.70 -13.98 0.81
CA LEU A 290 -8.40 -12.72 1.47
C LEU A 290 -7.60 -13.04 2.72
N LEU A 291 -6.35 -12.61 2.75
CA LEU A 291 -5.48 -12.73 3.90
C LEU A 291 -5.70 -11.52 4.80
N MET A 292 -5.81 -11.78 6.09
CA MET A 292 -6.08 -10.78 7.13
C MET A 292 -5.00 -10.90 8.19
N PHE A 293 -4.28 -9.82 8.44
CA PHE A 293 -3.11 -9.80 9.32
C PHE A 293 -3.40 -8.98 10.57
N CYS A 294 -2.96 -9.50 11.70
CA CYS A 294 -2.68 -8.74 12.91
C CYS A 294 -1.17 -8.48 12.99
N GLU A 295 -0.65 -7.90 14.08
CA GLU A 295 0.80 -7.64 14.18
C GLU A 295 1.65 -8.93 14.19
N ASP A 296 1.17 -9.99 14.85
CA ASP A 296 1.91 -11.23 15.10
C ASP A 296 1.11 -12.51 14.77
N CYS A 297 -0.02 -12.39 14.06
CA CYS A 297 -0.73 -13.53 13.50
C CYS A 297 -1.40 -13.18 12.17
N ALA A 298 -1.79 -14.20 11.43
CA ALA A 298 -2.45 -14.09 10.14
C ALA A 298 -3.58 -15.10 10.02
N TYR A 299 -4.62 -14.71 9.32
CA TYR A 299 -5.80 -15.48 9.01
C TYR A 299 -6.08 -15.40 7.51
N TYR A 300 -6.96 -16.26 7.03
CA TYR A 300 -7.53 -16.12 5.70
C TYR A 300 -9.01 -16.47 5.71
N THR A 301 -9.71 -15.93 4.70
CA THR A 301 -11.03 -16.37 4.31
C THR A 301 -11.07 -16.64 2.80
N TYR A 302 -12.11 -17.35 2.35
CA TYR A 302 -12.47 -17.52 0.96
C TYR A 302 -13.99 -17.38 0.83
N SER A 303 -14.48 -17.09 -0.37
CA SER A 303 -15.92 -17.08 -0.63
C SER A 303 -16.44 -18.49 -0.87
N GLU A 304 -17.46 -18.89 -0.14
CA GLU A 304 -18.25 -20.09 -0.41
C GLU A 304 -19.74 -19.76 -0.48
N LEU A 305 -20.51 -20.54 -1.25
CA LEU A 305 -21.97 -20.40 -1.28
C LEU A 305 -22.58 -21.36 -0.24
N LYS A 306 -23.38 -20.80 0.66
CA LYS A 306 -24.22 -21.56 1.60
C LYS A 306 -25.68 -21.39 1.25
N THR A 307 -26.48 -22.41 1.55
CA THR A 307 -27.94 -22.36 1.43
C THR A 307 -28.53 -22.49 2.83
N ASP A 308 -29.41 -21.57 3.22
CA ASP A 308 -30.11 -21.64 4.50
C ASP A 308 -31.26 -22.67 4.47
N SER A 309 -31.92 -22.87 5.61
CA SER A 309 -33.06 -23.77 5.75
C SER A 309 -34.29 -23.36 4.93
N LEU A 310 -34.31 -22.12 4.42
CA LEU A 310 -35.36 -21.58 3.56
C LEU A 310 -35.00 -21.68 2.07
N GLY A 311 -33.89 -22.35 1.73
CA GLY A 311 -33.45 -22.53 0.34
C GLY A 311 -32.77 -21.30 -0.27
N ARG A 312 -32.45 -20.27 0.52
CA ARG A 312 -31.78 -19.07 0.02
C ARG A 312 -30.28 -19.26 0.01
N THR A 313 -29.67 -18.99 -1.13
CA THR A 313 -28.22 -19.05 -1.30
C THR A 313 -27.58 -17.69 -1.00
N TYR A 314 -26.51 -17.68 -0.22
CA TYR A 314 -25.74 -16.50 0.15
C TYR A 314 -24.24 -16.80 0.18
N ALA A 315 -23.42 -15.76 0.02
CA ALA A 315 -21.98 -15.87 0.16
C ALA A 315 -21.60 -15.92 1.65
N SER A 316 -20.73 -16.87 2.02
CA SER A 316 -20.18 -17.03 3.35
C SER A 316 -18.67 -16.89 3.28
N PHE A 317 -18.10 -16.24 4.29
CA PHE A 317 -16.67 -16.00 4.42
C PHE A 317 -16.19 -16.69 5.71
N PRO A 318 -15.98 -18.01 5.73
CA PRO A 318 -15.43 -18.69 6.91
C PRO A 318 -14.00 -18.20 7.21
N LEU A 319 -13.67 -18.01 8.49
CA LEU A 319 -12.37 -17.54 8.94
C LEU A 319 -11.50 -18.70 9.40
N PHE A 320 -10.26 -18.76 8.93
CA PHE A 320 -9.27 -19.78 9.30
C PHE A 320 -7.94 -19.14 9.69
N GLU A 321 -7.26 -19.74 10.67
CA GLU A 321 -5.89 -19.35 11.01
C GLU A 321 -4.93 -19.75 9.87
N LEU A 322 -4.03 -18.83 9.52
CA LEU A 322 -2.96 -19.05 8.55
C LEU A 322 -1.61 -19.24 9.26
N ASN A 323 -1.34 -18.39 10.25
CA ASN A 323 -0.07 -18.34 10.96
C ASN A 323 -0.25 -17.70 12.35
N ALA A 324 0.22 -18.36 13.40
CA ALA A 324 0.06 -17.89 14.79
C ALA A 324 1.20 -16.97 15.29
N GLY A 325 2.30 -16.83 14.54
CA GLY A 325 3.51 -16.14 15.01
C GLY A 325 4.01 -15.00 14.11
N LYS A 326 3.46 -14.86 12.90
CA LYS A 326 3.79 -13.79 11.95
C LYS A 326 2.55 -13.11 11.41
N GLY A 327 2.65 -11.80 11.21
CA GLY A 327 1.56 -10.96 10.72
C GLY A 327 2.06 -9.79 9.85
N SER A 328 1.58 -8.59 10.13
CA SER A 328 2.04 -7.34 9.53
C SER A 328 2.08 -6.23 10.58
N LEU A 329 3.24 -5.61 10.74
CA LEU A 329 3.46 -4.41 11.55
C LEU A 329 2.93 -3.15 10.85
N ALA A 330 2.95 -3.15 9.51
CA ALA A 330 2.45 -2.03 8.71
C ALA A 330 0.92 -2.07 8.63
N LYS A 331 0.29 -0.90 8.72
CA LYS A 331 -1.16 -0.75 8.62
C LYS A 331 -1.62 -0.44 7.20
N GLY A 332 -2.84 -0.83 6.88
CA GLY A 332 -3.49 -0.57 5.59
C GLY A 332 -3.25 -1.68 4.57
N ASN A 333 -3.54 -1.39 3.31
CA ASN A 333 -3.55 -2.43 2.27
C ASN A 333 -2.13 -2.77 1.83
N MET A 334 -1.74 -4.03 2.04
CA MET A 334 -0.41 -4.51 1.67
C MET A 334 -0.39 -5.01 0.21
N PRO A 335 0.71 -4.82 -0.52
CA PRO A 335 0.77 -5.19 -1.93
C PRO A 335 1.01 -6.69 -2.11
N THR A 336 0.72 -7.17 -3.32
CA THR A 336 1.22 -8.45 -3.82
C THR A 336 2.39 -8.21 -4.77
N CYS A 337 3.38 -9.09 -4.75
CA CYS A 337 4.52 -9.12 -5.66
C CYS A 337 4.65 -10.53 -6.23
N ASN A 338 4.64 -10.68 -7.56
CA ASN A 338 4.61 -12.00 -8.22
C ASN A 338 3.55 -12.96 -7.62
N ASN A 339 2.37 -12.42 -7.31
CA ASN A 339 1.26 -13.11 -6.64
C ASN A 339 1.57 -13.65 -5.23
N GLU A 340 2.58 -13.12 -4.56
CA GLU A 340 2.87 -13.36 -3.15
C GLU A 340 2.54 -12.09 -2.36
N PRO A 341 1.68 -12.14 -1.32
CA PRO A 341 1.48 -11.02 -0.40
C PRO A 341 2.81 -10.63 0.26
N ILE A 342 3.02 -9.33 0.45
CA ILE A 342 4.23 -8.78 1.06
C ILE A 342 3.86 -8.01 2.32
N THR A 343 4.45 -8.37 3.47
CA THR A 343 4.21 -7.66 4.75
C THR A 343 5.53 -7.30 5.44
N LEU A 344 5.49 -6.28 6.29
CA LEU A 344 6.58 -5.98 7.22
C LEU A 344 6.33 -6.76 8.51
N CYS A 345 7.15 -7.75 8.82
CA CYS A 345 7.12 -8.53 10.06
C CYS A 345 8.28 -8.15 11.00
N ASP A 346 8.33 -8.79 12.17
CA ASP A 346 9.44 -8.57 13.11
C ASP A 346 10.79 -9.13 12.61
N ASP A 347 10.85 -10.08 11.68
CA ASP A 347 12.11 -10.52 11.06
C ASP A 347 12.41 -9.79 9.74
N GLY A 348 11.62 -8.79 9.37
CA GLY A 348 11.78 -7.94 8.20
C GLY A 348 10.66 -8.09 7.17
N ILE A 349 10.94 -7.75 5.91
CA ILE A 349 9.96 -7.85 4.83
C ILE A 349 9.83 -9.32 4.43
N ASN A 350 8.61 -9.83 4.56
CA ASN A 350 8.27 -11.22 4.28
C ASN A 350 7.42 -11.32 3.02
N ARG A 351 7.62 -12.42 2.29
CA ARG A 351 6.71 -12.88 1.23
C ARG A 351 5.90 -14.06 1.75
N TRP A 352 4.61 -14.06 1.44
CA TRP A 352 3.69 -15.10 1.85
C TRP A 352 3.47 -16.10 0.71
N ARG A 353 3.79 -17.37 0.97
CA ARG A 353 3.70 -18.47 0.00
C ARG A 353 2.61 -19.43 0.39
N SER A 354 1.90 -19.95 -0.62
CA SER A 354 0.97 -21.04 -0.42
C SER A 354 1.74 -22.31 -0.08
N THR A 355 1.44 -22.88 1.08
CA THR A 355 1.92 -24.19 1.54
C THR A 355 0.71 -25.08 1.82
N SER A 356 0.89 -26.40 1.79
CA SER A 356 -0.16 -27.36 2.22
C SER A 356 -0.31 -27.43 3.74
N ILE A 357 0.53 -26.73 4.49
CA ILE A 357 0.59 -26.72 5.96
C ILE A 357 0.52 -25.27 6.43
N ALA A 358 -0.43 -24.96 7.32
CA ALA A 358 -0.53 -23.67 7.99
C ALA A 358 0.51 -23.61 9.12
N ASP A 359 1.70 -23.10 8.83
CA ASP A 359 2.78 -22.90 9.81
C ASP A 359 3.72 -21.75 9.41
N GLU A 360 4.81 -21.56 10.16
CA GLU A 360 5.83 -20.52 9.92
C GLU A 360 6.39 -20.50 8.49
N ARG A 361 6.35 -21.62 7.76
CA ARG A 361 6.88 -21.71 6.38
C ARG A 361 6.03 -20.93 5.38
N THR A 362 4.84 -20.48 5.77
CA THR A 362 3.98 -19.61 4.98
C THR A 362 4.60 -18.22 4.76
N ALA A 363 5.50 -17.75 5.64
CA ALA A 363 6.09 -16.41 5.57
C ALA A 363 7.62 -16.44 5.59
N MET A 364 8.25 -16.02 4.49
CA MET A 364 9.71 -16.07 4.31
C MET A 364 10.31 -14.66 4.24
N PRO A 365 11.25 -14.29 5.13
CA PRO A 365 11.93 -13.00 5.06
C PRO A 365 12.92 -12.98 3.90
N PHE A 366 13.07 -11.83 3.22
CA PHE A 366 14.07 -11.65 2.16
C PHE A 366 14.87 -10.35 2.26
N SER A 367 14.64 -9.56 3.31
CA SER A 367 15.25 -8.24 3.51
C SER A 367 16.37 -8.21 4.54
N GLU A 368 16.90 -9.36 4.96
CA GLU A 368 18.02 -9.45 5.92
C GLU A 368 19.25 -8.63 5.49
N ARG A 369 19.45 -8.49 4.17
CA ARG A 369 20.53 -7.70 3.57
C ARG A 369 20.41 -6.19 3.78
N VAL A 370 19.25 -5.69 4.19
CA VAL A 370 18.99 -4.26 4.44
C VAL A 370 18.52 -3.98 5.87
N TYR A 371 19.03 -4.74 6.83
CA TYR A 371 18.59 -4.75 8.24
C TYR A 371 18.53 -3.36 8.91
N LYS A 372 19.40 -2.40 8.57
CA LYS A 372 19.34 -1.04 9.15
C LYS A 372 18.13 -0.26 8.62
N HIS A 373 17.82 -0.40 7.33
CA HIS A 373 16.61 0.22 6.78
C HIS A 373 15.36 -0.48 7.30
N ILE A 374 15.40 -1.80 7.53
CA ILE A 374 14.30 -2.51 8.19
C ILE A 374 14.03 -1.98 9.59
N ALA A 375 15.07 -1.69 10.38
CA ALA A 375 14.90 -1.07 11.69
C ALA A 375 14.17 0.29 11.59
N VAL A 376 14.54 1.12 10.62
CA VAL A 376 13.86 2.40 10.34
C VAL A 376 12.41 2.18 9.89
N LEU A 377 12.14 1.25 8.99
CA LEU A 377 10.76 0.94 8.56
C LEU A 377 9.88 0.49 9.74
N LYS A 378 10.43 -0.27 10.69
CA LYS A 378 9.70 -0.69 11.90
C LYS A 378 9.42 0.47 12.85
N GLU A 379 10.38 1.38 13.02
CA GLU A 379 10.21 2.58 13.84
C GLU A 379 9.09 3.48 13.28
N HIS A 380 8.98 3.56 11.96
CA HIS A 380 7.98 4.34 11.24
C HIS A 380 6.80 3.50 10.71
N LYS A 381 6.50 2.34 11.31
CA LYS A 381 5.50 1.39 10.78
C LYS A 381 4.10 1.98 10.55
N ASP A 382 3.72 2.98 11.35
CA ASP A 382 2.41 3.65 11.26
C ASP A 382 2.34 4.70 10.13
N GLU A 383 3.48 5.13 9.60
CA GLU A 383 3.61 6.10 8.51
C GLU A 383 4.08 5.46 7.20
N LEU A 384 4.37 4.15 7.22
CA LEU A 384 4.89 3.42 6.09
C LEU A 384 3.88 3.36 4.94
N VAL A 385 4.27 3.90 3.79
CA VAL A 385 3.50 3.81 2.55
C VAL A 385 4.19 2.87 1.57
N ILE A 386 3.44 1.95 0.98
CA ILE A 386 3.96 0.91 0.09
C ILE A 386 3.23 0.92 -1.25
N ILE A 387 3.97 0.94 -2.36
CA ILE A 387 3.43 0.66 -3.70
C ILE A 387 4.21 -0.44 -4.41
N ASN A 388 3.51 -1.16 -5.28
CA ASN A 388 4.12 -2.07 -6.23
C ASN A 388 4.05 -1.50 -7.65
N ARG A 389 5.19 -1.00 -8.14
CA ARG A 389 5.38 -0.53 -9.51
C ARG A 389 5.63 -1.70 -10.44
N LYS A 390 4.55 -2.35 -10.87
CA LYS A 390 4.63 -3.58 -11.68
C LYS A 390 5.40 -3.38 -12.98
N ALA A 391 5.22 -2.23 -13.64
CA ALA A 391 5.89 -1.90 -14.89
C ALA A 391 7.43 -1.84 -14.76
N ARG A 392 7.95 -1.51 -13.57
CA ARG A 392 9.40 -1.43 -13.29
C ARG A 392 9.94 -2.58 -12.43
N SER A 393 9.07 -3.47 -12.00
CA SER A 393 9.41 -4.52 -11.04
C SER A 393 9.95 -4.01 -9.71
N GLU A 394 9.38 -2.90 -9.19
CA GLU A 394 9.86 -2.24 -7.97
C GLU A 394 8.78 -2.20 -6.87
N LEU A 395 9.11 -2.67 -5.68
CA LEU A 395 8.36 -2.38 -4.45
C LEU A 395 9.01 -1.20 -3.74
N TRP A 396 8.24 -0.14 -3.50
CA TRP A 396 8.70 1.05 -2.79
C TRP A 396 8.15 1.04 -1.37
N PHE A 397 9.03 1.25 -0.39
CA PHE A 397 8.71 1.37 1.03
C PHE A 397 9.15 2.76 1.48
N ALA A 398 8.19 3.68 1.56
CA ALA A 398 8.44 5.09 1.89
C ALA A 398 8.10 5.39 3.35
N VAL A 399 9.01 6.10 4.01
CA VAL A 399 8.87 6.66 5.35
C VAL A 399 9.46 8.08 5.34
N ASP A 400 9.35 8.82 6.44
CA ASP A 400 9.80 10.21 6.51
C ASP A 400 11.28 10.42 6.15
N THR A 401 12.14 9.43 6.35
CA THR A 401 13.58 9.52 6.07
C THR A 401 13.96 9.24 4.61
N GLY A 402 13.10 8.56 3.85
CA GLY A 402 13.39 8.15 2.47
C GLY A 402 12.61 6.93 1.99
N VAL A 403 13.03 6.40 0.85
CA VAL A 403 12.36 5.30 0.15
C VAL A 403 13.33 4.14 -0.04
N LEU A 404 13.06 3.02 0.65
CA LEU A 404 13.72 1.75 0.36
C LEU A 404 13.00 1.08 -0.81
N ILE A 405 13.75 0.60 -1.80
CA ILE A 405 13.19 -0.01 -3.00
C ILE A 405 13.76 -1.42 -3.15
N TYR A 406 12.87 -2.38 -3.39
CA TYR A 406 13.22 -3.73 -3.81
C TYR A 406 12.87 -3.92 -5.28
N ASN A 407 13.87 -4.16 -6.12
CA ASN A 407 13.65 -4.57 -7.49
C ASN A 407 13.60 -6.10 -7.56
N TYR A 408 12.42 -6.66 -7.77
CA TYR A 408 12.20 -8.11 -7.73
C TYR A 408 12.58 -8.84 -9.02
N ALA A 409 12.82 -8.11 -10.12
CA ALA A 409 13.38 -8.70 -11.34
C ALA A 409 14.91 -8.89 -11.21
N ALA A 410 15.60 -7.93 -10.57
CA ALA A 410 17.03 -7.96 -10.34
C ALA A 410 17.44 -8.62 -8.99
N ASP A 411 16.46 -8.98 -8.15
CA ASP A 411 16.65 -9.42 -6.76
C ASP A 411 17.63 -8.55 -5.97
N CYS A 412 17.41 -7.24 -5.97
CA CYS A 412 18.29 -6.30 -5.29
C CYS A 412 17.51 -5.18 -4.60
N PHE A 413 18.15 -4.60 -3.58
CA PHE A 413 17.65 -3.41 -2.91
C PHE A 413 18.47 -2.18 -3.30
N TYR A 414 17.84 -1.01 -3.22
CA TYR A 414 18.51 0.28 -3.25
C TYR A 414 17.68 1.30 -2.47
N TYR A 415 18.27 2.46 -2.19
CA TYR A 415 17.66 3.48 -1.33
C TYR A 415 17.68 4.86 -1.99
N TYR A 416 16.52 5.51 -2.03
CA TYR A 416 16.40 6.90 -2.46
C TYR A 416 16.22 7.79 -1.22
N ALA A 417 17.15 8.72 -1.03
CA ALA A 417 17.05 9.76 -0.02
C ALA A 417 16.10 10.86 -0.53
N ILE A 418 14.80 10.62 -0.37
CA ILE A 418 13.72 11.57 -0.65
C ILE A 418 12.95 11.73 0.67
N PRO A 419 13.22 12.77 1.47
CA PRO A 419 12.62 12.90 2.78
C PRO A 419 11.14 13.32 2.70
N HIS A 420 10.42 13.16 3.80
CA HIS A 420 9.07 13.66 4.03
C HIS A 420 8.00 13.17 3.07
N VAL A 421 8.24 12.02 2.40
CA VAL A 421 7.23 11.34 1.59
C VAL A 421 6.14 10.81 2.51
N SER A 422 4.90 11.16 2.20
CA SER A 422 3.75 10.91 3.06
C SER A 422 2.57 10.25 2.38
N ALA A 423 2.56 10.31 1.06
CA ALA A 423 1.65 9.59 0.20
C ALA A 423 2.35 9.31 -1.11
N LEU A 424 1.98 8.23 -1.79
CA LEU A 424 2.51 7.91 -3.11
C LEU A 424 1.50 7.13 -3.94
N CYS A 425 1.51 7.34 -5.26
CA CYS A 425 0.80 6.50 -6.22
C CYS A 425 1.51 6.52 -7.57
N GLU A 426 1.37 5.46 -8.35
CA GLU A 426 1.88 5.46 -9.74
C GLU A 426 1.14 6.49 -10.58
N HIS A 427 1.82 7.14 -11.53
CA HIS A 427 1.20 8.06 -12.48
C HIS A 427 2.03 8.14 -13.76
N GLY A 428 1.46 7.69 -14.89
CA GLY A 428 2.21 7.49 -16.12
C GLY A 428 3.42 6.59 -15.91
N GLU A 429 4.59 7.01 -16.38
CA GLU A 429 5.88 6.33 -16.17
C GLU A 429 6.54 6.66 -14.81
N GLY A 430 5.96 7.59 -14.04
CA GLY A 430 6.50 8.11 -12.80
C GLY A 430 5.73 7.68 -11.55
N VAL A 431 5.99 8.40 -10.46
CA VAL A 431 5.32 8.24 -9.16
C VAL A 431 4.97 9.62 -8.65
N LEU A 432 3.70 9.85 -8.28
CA LEU A 432 3.33 11.04 -7.53
C LEU A 432 3.76 10.89 -6.08
N LEU A 433 4.38 11.93 -5.53
CA LEU A 433 4.88 12.00 -4.17
C LEU A 433 4.18 13.14 -3.43
N GLY A 434 3.48 12.83 -2.34
CA GLY A 434 3.00 13.82 -1.40
C GLY A 434 4.12 14.19 -0.44
N ILE A 435 4.62 15.42 -0.51
CA ILE A 435 5.68 15.94 0.37
C ILE A 435 5.22 17.26 0.95
N GLY A 436 5.02 17.29 2.27
CA GLY A 436 4.43 18.45 2.94
C GLY A 436 3.05 18.76 2.37
N THR A 437 2.84 20.00 1.91
CA THR A 437 1.57 20.47 1.32
C THR A 437 1.46 20.21 -0.17
N ASN A 438 2.51 19.70 -0.81
CA ASN A 438 2.66 19.69 -2.26
C ASN A 438 2.68 18.26 -2.83
N ILE A 439 2.34 18.16 -4.12
CA ILE A 439 2.43 16.91 -4.87
C ILE A 439 3.46 17.09 -5.99
N TYR A 440 4.41 16.18 -6.03
CA TYR A 440 5.50 16.15 -7.01
C TYR A 440 5.41 14.91 -7.88
N LEU A 441 5.90 14.96 -9.12
CA LEU A 441 6.08 13.79 -9.98
C LEU A 441 7.55 13.39 -9.98
N HIS A 442 7.85 12.23 -9.42
CA HIS A 442 9.14 11.58 -9.57
C HIS A 442 9.23 10.82 -10.90
N SER A 443 10.24 11.13 -11.71
CA SER A 443 10.48 10.43 -12.97
C SER A 443 11.94 10.57 -13.44
N ASP A 444 12.34 9.70 -14.37
CA ASP A 444 13.68 9.72 -14.98
C ASP A 444 13.89 10.95 -15.90
N SER A 445 12.83 11.74 -16.17
CA SER A 445 12.94 12.98 -16.96
C SER A 445 13.49 14.16 -16.15
N TYR A 446 13.36 14.11 -14.82
CA TYR A 446 13.91 15.11 -13.91
C TYR A 446 15.35 14.76 -13.51
N THR A 447 16.19 15.77 -13.37
CA THR A 447 17.62 15.61 -13.00
C THR A 447 17.96 16.10 -11.58
N ASP A 448 16.99 16.71 -10.92
CA ASP A 448 17.07 17.32 -9.60
C ASP A 448 15.76 17.12 -8.83
N ASP A 449 15.81 17.35 -7.53
CA ASP A 449 14.67 17.28 -6.62
C ASP A 449 14.05 18.67 -6.48
N ASN A 450 13.27 19.07 -7.48
CA ASN A 450 12.60 20.37 -7.55
C ASN A 450 13.58 21.55 -7.41
N GLY A 451 14.65 21.53 -8.21
CA GLY A 451 15.73 22.51 -8.19
C GLY A 451 16.89 22.17 -7.25
N GLU A 452 16.73 21.19 -6.35
CA GLU A 452 17.82 20.75 -5.46
C GLU A 452 18.67 19.63 -6.08
N GLN A 453 19.99 19.80 -6.08
CA GLN A 453 20.89 18.80 -6.65
C GLN A 453 20.86 17.48 -5.86
N ILE A 454 20.67 16.38 -6.57
CA ILE A 454 20.68 15.04 -5.98
C ILE A 454 22.12 14.58 -5.76
N LYS A 455 22.53 14.45 -4.48
CA LYS A 455 23.76 13.74 -4.09
C LYS A 455 23.52 12.24 -4.19
N ALA A 456 24.24 11.55 -5.08
CA ALA A 456 24.24 10.09 -5.12
C ALA A 456 25.55 9.54 -4.60
N GLU A 457 25.48 8.45 -3.82
CA GLU A 457 26.64 7.87 -3.13
C GLU A 457 26.57 6.34 -3.13
N PHE A 458 27.71 5.69 -3.38
CA PHE A 458 27.85 4.25 -3.16
C PHE A 458 29.23 3.91 -2.60
N ALA A 459 29.32 2.79 -1.90
CA ALA A 459 30.59 2.35 -1.36
C ALA A 459 30.73 0.83 -1.38
N THR A 460 31.89 0.34 -1.79
CA THR A 460 32.20 -1.10 -1.83
C THR A 460 32.32 -1.69 -0.42
N PRO A 461 32.30 -3.01 -0.24
CA PRO A 461 32.83 -3.63 0.97
C PRO A 461 34.32 -3.34 1.11
N TYR A 462 34.89 -3.63 2.27
CA TYR A 462 36.33 -3.81 2.37
C TYR A 462 36.75 -5.04 1.54
N CYS A 463 37.34 -4.78 0.38
CA CYS A 463 37.71 -5.79 -0.61
C CYS A 463 39.03 -6.46 -0.19
N THR A 464 38.98 -7.77 0.02
CA THR A 464 40.13 -8.62 0.39
C THR A 464 40.78 -9.27 -0.82
N PHE A 465 40.16 -9.19 -2.00
CA PHE A 465 40.65 -9.78 -3.25
C PHE A 465 40.96 -11.28 -3.12
N GLY A 466 40.19 -12.00 -2.30
CA GLY A 466 40.37 -13.44 -2.04
C GLY A 466 41.53 -13.80 -1.10
N ALA A 467 42.27 -12.83 -0.57
CA ALA A 467 43.46 -13.06 0.25
C ALA A 467 43.49 -12.19 1.53
N PRO A 468 42.58 -12.40 2.51
CA PRO A 468 42.39 -11.51 3.65
C PRO A 468 43.63 -11.26 4.51
N TYR A 469 44.54 -12.25 4.61
CA TYR A 469 45.75 -12.16 5.44
C TYR A 469 47.01 -11.77 4.68
N SER A 470 46.92 -11.49 3.38
CA SER A 470 48.06 -11.08 2.58
C SER A 470 48.09 -9.56 2.38
N LEU A 471 49.28 -8.98 2.55
CA LEU A 471 49.53 -7.59 2.18
C LEU A 471 49.42 -7.42 0.66
N LYS A 472 48.86 -6.28 0.25
CA LYS A 472 48.63 -5.93 -1.15
C LYS A 472 49.12 -4.52 -1.46
N ASN A 473 49.40 -4.30 -2.73
CA ASN A 473 49.57 -2.99 -3.33
C ASN A 473 48.48 -2.80 -4.40
N LEU A 474 47.80 -1.67 -4.40
CA LEU A 474 46.78 -1.31 -5.37
C LEU A 474 47.43 -0.32 -6.32
N ASN A 475 47.45 -0.66 -7.60
CA ASN A 475 48.12 0.15 -8.64
C ASN A 475 47.12 1.06 -9.37
N GLY A 476 45.84 0.75 -9.30
CA GLY A 476 44.80 1.59 -9.88
C GLY A 476 43.39 1.04 -9.68
N ALA A 477 42.46 1.95 -9.89
CA ALA A 477 41.03 1.68 -10.01
C ALA A 477 40.56 2.15 -11.39
N GLY A 478 39.49 1.55 -11.88
CA GLY A 478 38.83 1.97 -13.11
C GLY A 478 37.33 1.89 -13.00
N LEU A 479 36.63 2.81 -13.64
CA LEU A 479 35.18 2.79 -13.81
C LEU A 479 34.86 2.92 -15.29
N SER A 480 34.02 2.04 -15.82
CA SER A 480 33.42 2.21 -17.14
C SER A 480 32.07 2.91 -16.96
N VAL A 481 31.86 4.00 -17.69
CA VAL A 481 30.65 4.84 -17.60
C VAL A 481 30.03 5.07 -18.97
N GLU A 482 28.71 5.02 -19.06
CA GLU A 482 27.92 5.20 -20.29
C GLU A 482 27.38 6.63 -20.47
N SER A 483 27.28 7.40 -19.38
CA SER A 483 26.82 8.79 -19.41
C SER A 483 27.68 9.66 -18.49
N GLY A 484 28.00 10.87 -18.97
CA GLY A 484 29.01 11.76 -18.37
C GLY A 484 28.54 12.51 -17.12
N GLY A 485 29.49 12.82 -16.25
CA GLY A 485 29.28 13.57 -15.00
C GLY A 485 30.55 13.65 -14.15
N GLU A 486 30.62 14.56 -13.20
CA GLU A 486 31.68 14.55 -12.20
C GLU A 486 31.45 13.44 -11.15
N LEU A 487 32.47 12.62 -10.86
CA LEU A 487 32.43 11.59 -9.82
C LEU A 487 33.59 11.79 -8.84
N LEU A 488 33.28 12.01 -7.58
CA LEU A 488 34.30 12.16 -6.54
C LEU A 488 34.49 10.82 -5.85
N GLY A 489 35.72 10.34 -5.79
CA GLY A 489 36.04 9.07 -5.15
C GLY A 489 37.02 9.22 -3.99
N ASN A 490 36.76 8.45 -2.93
CA ASN A 490 37.62 8.36 -1.77
C ASN A 490 38.01 6.90 -1.57
N LEU A 491 39.29 6.64 -1.38
CA LEU A 491 39.83 5.33 -1.05
C LEU A 491 40.12 5.27 0.44
N ARG A 492 39.55 4.27 1.12
CA ARG A 492 39.83 3.93 2.52
C ARG A 492 40.48 2.56 2.60
N VAL A 493 41.38 2.37 3.58
CA VAL A 493 42.25 1.19 3.65
C VAL A 493 42.36 0.69 5.09
N GLN A 494 42.53 -0.62 5.25
CA GLN A 494 42.81 -1.23 6.56
C GLN A 494 44.23 -1.81 6.60
N ARG A 495 44.96 -1.45 7.66
CA ARG A 495 46.27 -2.00 8.02
C ARG A 495 46.20 -2.61 9.43
N GLY A 496 46.33 -3.92 9.55
CA GLY A 496 46.36 -4.61 10.85
C GLY A 496 45.02 -4.64 11.59
N ASN A 497 45.06 -4.82 12.90
CA ASN A 497 43.87 -4.93 13.74
C ASN A 497 43.31 -3.52 14.03
N LEU A 498 42.37 -3.08 13.17
CA LEU A 498 41.28 -2.15 13.48
C LEU A 498 41.57 -0.63 13.65
N THR A 499 42.27 0.03 12.73
CA THR A 499 42.15 1.51 12.60
C THR A 499 42.16 2.00 11.14
N GLU A 500 41.29 2.98 10.83
CA GLU A 500 41.27 3.76 9.59
C GLU A 500 42.46 4.72 9.59
N GLU A 501 43.59 4.37 8.97
CA GLU A 501 44.79 5.23 9.06
C GLU A 501 45.07 6.10 7.84
N GLN A 502 44.47 5.85 6.66
CA GLN A 502 44.74 6.68 5.47
C GLN A 502 43.51 6.75 4.55
N ALA A 503 42.89 7.93 4.47
CA ALA A 503 41.94 8.27 3.41
C ALA A 503 42.71 8.97 2.28
N LEU A 504 42.86 8.32 1.13
CA LEU A 504 43.32 8.99 -0.09
C LEU A 504 42.07 9.49 -0.82
N SER A 505 41.91 10.81 -0.93
CA SER A 505 40.83 11.42 -1.70
C SER A 505 41.32 11.76 -3.09
N GLU A 506 40.62 11.29 -4.13
CA GLU A 506 40.92 11.59 -5.52
C GLU A 506 39.66 12.00 -6.28
N ARG A 507 39.71 13.17 -6.92
CA ARG A 507 38.60 13.68 -7.72
C ARG A 507 38.67 13.09 -9.13
N PHE A 508 37.62 12.38 -9.55
CA PHE A 508 37.47 11.88 -10.92
C PHE A 508 36.51 12.77 -11.70
N VAL A 509 37.06 13.74 -12.43
CA VAL A 509 36.24 14.50 -13.38
C VAL A 509 36.06 13.66 -14.63
N LEU A 510 34.86 13.14 -14.88
CA LEU A 510 34.53 12.56 -16.18
C LEU A 510 34.16 13.73 -17.11
N PRO A 511 34.83 13.91 -18.24
CA PRO A 511 34.43 14.93 -19.20
C PRO A 511 33.01 14.65 -19.71
N ALA A 512 32.25 15.71 -19.98
CA ALA A 512 30.93 15.60 -20.60
C ALA A 512 31.03 14.78 -21.90
N MET A 513 30.07 13.88 -22.12
CA MET A 513 30.03 13.05 -23.32
C MET A 513 29.18 13.75 -24.39
N GLU A 514 29.75 13.96 -25.58
CA GLU A 514 29.06 14.55 -26.73
C GLU A 514 28.21 13.51 -27.51
N GLN A 515 28.44 12.21 -27.31
CA GLN A 515 27.72 11.08 -27.91
C GLN A 515 27.63 9.90 -26.93
N ASP A 516 26.60 9.06 -27.08
CA ASP A 516 26.43 7.82 -26.30
C ASP A 516 27.61 6.86 -26.51
N GLY A 517 28.29 6.46 -25.44
CA GLY A 517 29.41 5.54 -25.50
C GLY A 517 29.98 5.18 -24.13
N CYS A 518 30.52 3.97 -24.01
CA CYS A 518 31.14 3.51 -22.76
C CYS A 518 32.61 3.95 -22.69
N ARG A 519 32.98 4.74 -21.67
CA ARG A 519 34.37 5.18 -21.45
C ARG A 519 34.92 4.62 -20.16
N LEU A 520 36.10 3.99 -20.25
CA LEU A 520 36.86 3.58 -19.07
C LEU A 520 37.68 4.76 -18.54
N VAL A 521 37.37 5.19 -17.32
CA VAL A 521 38.17 6.15 -16.56
C VAL A 521 39.00 5.40 -15.56
N ARG A 522 40.32 5.52 -15.68
CA ARG A 522 41.28 4.89 -14.78
C ARG A 522 41.94 5.93 -13.91
N CYS A 523 42.12 5.61 -12.64
CA CYS A 523 43.05 6.33 -11.80
C CYS A 523 44.21 5.44 -11.36
N ARG A 524 45.40 6.04 -11.35
CA ARG A 524 46.60 5.43 -10.80
C ARG A 524 46.60 5.66 -9.31
N LEU A 525 46.38 4.58 -8.59
CA LEU A 525 46.48 4.55 -7.14
C LEU A 525 47.87 4.04 -6.80
N HIS A 526 48.55 4.68 -5.85
CA HIS A 526 49.87 4.24 -5.36
C HIS A 526 49.79 3.80 -3.91
N LEU A 527 48.79 2.96 -3.62
CA LEU A 527 48.60 2.43 -2.28
C LEU A 527 49.42 1.16 -2.08
N LYS A 528 50.22 1.14 -1.01
CA LYS A 528 51.08 0.01 -0.66
C LYS A 528 50.73 -0.55 0.71
N ARG A 529 50.97 -1.85 0.87
CA ARG A 529 50.90 -2.61 2.13
C ARG A 529 49.59 -2.40 2.88
N PHE A 530 48.50 -2.96 2.37
CA PHE A 530 47.20 -3.04 3.04
C PHE A 530 46.62 -4.46 2.96
N TYR A 531 45.66 -4.78 3.83
CA TYR A 531 44.96 -6.08 3.80
C TYR A 531 43.67 -6.02 2.98
N SER A 532 42.88 -4.98 3.20
CA SER A 532 41.66 -4.70 2.45
C SER A 532 41.53 -3.19 2.18
N CYS A 533 40.75 -2.85 1.15
CA CYS A 533 40.43 -1.46 0.84
C CYS A 533 38.96 -1.32 0.43
N LYS A 534 38.40 -0.13 0.65
CA LYS A 534 37.04 0.23 0.28
C LYS A 534 37.08 1.51 -0.54
N LEU A 535 36.31 1.56 -1.61
CA LEU A 535 36.06 2.78 -2.37
C LEU A 535 34.71 3.36 -1.95
N VAL A 536 34.67 4.68 -1.82
CA VAL A 536 33.46 5.47 -1.58
C VAL A 536 33.37 6.48 -2.70
N PHE A 537 32.28 6.47 -3.45
CA PHE A 537 32.06 7.39 -4.55
C PHE A 537 30.82 8.24 -4.30
N TYR A 538 30.87 9.52 -4.67
CA TYR A 538 29.70 10.37 -4.70
C TYR A 538 29.68 11.30 -5.92
N THR A 539 28.49 11.71 -6.34
CA THR A 539 28.27 12.58 -7.49
C THR A 539 27.08 13.49 -7.28
N TYR A 540 27.13 14.69 -7.87
CA TYR A 540 25.99 15.60 -8.03
C TYR A 540 25.52 15.69 -9.48
N SER A 541 26.15 14.94 -10.39
CA SER A 541 25.91 15.06 -11.83
C SER A 541 24.48 14.72 -12.20
N PRO A 542 23.84 15.44 -13.14
CA PRO A 542 22.45 15.20 -13.53
C PRO A 542 22.16 13.73 -13.89
N LYS A 543 23.07 13.08 -14.63
CA LYS A 543 22.98 11.68 -15.03
C LYS A 543 24.33 10.99 -14.82
N LEU A 544 24.29 9.70 -14.49
CA LEU A 544 25.47 8.84 -14.41
C LEU A 544 25.04 7.37 -14.50
N CYS A 545 25.65 6.61 -15.39
CA CYS A 545 25.50 5.16 -15.47
C CYS A 545 26.89 4.51 -15.43
N ILE A 546 27.13 3.66 -14.44
CA ILE A 546 28.38 2.90 -14.25
C ILE A 546 28.12 1.45 -14.68
N THR A 547 28.92 0.97 -15.62
CA THR A 547 28.78 -0.37 -16.23
C THR A 547 29.80 -1.36 -15.73
N GLU A 548 30.96 -0.87 -15.27
CA GLU A 548 32.01 -1.73 -14.75
C GLU A 548 32.83 -1.01 -13.67
N LEU A 549 33.16 -1.72 -12.60
CA LEU A 549 34.17 -1.33 -11.61
C LEU A 549 35.36 -2.29 -11.68
N CYS A 550 36.56 -1.73 -11.89
CA CYS A 550 37.82 -2.46 -11.95
C CYS A 550 38.75 -2.03 -10.82
N LEU A 551 39.41 -2.99 -10.17
CA LEU A 551 40.52 -2.76 -9.25
C LEU A 551 41.67 -3.70 -9.61
N PHE A 552 42.88 -3.15 -9.73
CA PHE A 552 44.04 -3.97 -10.09
C PHE A 552 45.28 -3.60 -9.28
N GLY A 553 46.04 -4.64 -8.96
CA GLY A 553 47.16 -4.53 -8.05
C GLY A 553 48.05 -5.75 -8.04
N LYS A 554 48.85 -5.84 -6.98
CA LYS A 554 49.74 -6.97 -6.71
C LYS A 554 49.58 -7.41 -5.27
N GLN A 555 49.44 -8.70 -5.05
CA GLN A 555 49.58 -9.34 -3.76
C GLN A 555 51.07 -9.53 -3.46
N LEU A 556 51.48 -9.23 -2.23
CA LEU A 556 52.86 -9.40 -1.80
C LEU A 556 53.02 -10.84 -1.29
N THR A 557 53.84 -11.63 -1.99
CA THR A 557 54.23 -12.97 -1.55
C THR A 557 55.32 -12.87 -0.49
N GLY A 558 55.07 -13.43 0.69
CA GLY A 558 56.04 -13.53 1.79
C GLY A 558 55.72 -12.56 2.93
N PHE A 559 55.05 -13.11 3.96
CA PHE A 559 55.01 -12.73 5.38
C PHE A 559 53.72 -13.32 5.95
N THR A 560 53.69 -14.64 6.12
CA THR A 560 52.89 -15.23 7.20
C THR A 560 53.40 -14.59 8.48
N ARG A 561 52.51 -13.96 9.27
CA ARG A 561 52.82 -13.63 10.67
C ARG A 561 53.30 -14.94 11.32
N ASN A 562 54.57 -15.03 11.67
CA ASN A 562 54.98 -15.99 12.68
C ASN A 562 54.39 -15.47 14.00
N ASN A 563 53.40 -16.21 14.51
CA ASN A 563 52.75 -16.17 15.82
C ASN A 563 52.77 -14.84 16.60
#